data_AF-A0AA43KU72-F1
#
_entry.id   AF-A0AA43KU72-F1
#
_cell.length_a   1.000
_cell.length_b   1.000
_cell.length_c   1.000
_cell.angle_alpha   90.00
_cell.angle_beta   90.00
_cell.angle_gamma   90.00
#
_symmetry.space_group_name_H-M   'P 1'
#
loop_
_entity.id
_entity.type
_entity.pdbx_description
1 polymer ?
#
loop_
_entity_poly.entity_id
_entity_poly.type
_entity_poly.pdbx_seq_one_letter_code
_entity_poly.pdbx_strand_id
1 'polypeptide(L)'
;MDICIDFDGTCVTHDYPEIGKDIGAVPVLKALVEKGHRLILFTMRSDRKKKKKVNGEEVIVEENVLTEAVQWFEDNGIALYGIQKNPTQRFWTSSPKAYGQMYIDDAGLGCPLLYNEDISDRPYVDWNRVQRMLKERGIL
;
A
#
# COMPACT_ATOMS: atom_id res chain seq x y z
N MET A 1 -0.59 15.33 7.31
CA MET A 1 -0.84 14.28 8.32
C MET A 1 -0.13 13.00 7.90
N ASP A 2 -0.05 12.03 8.78
CA ASP A 2 0.51 10.70 8.52
C ASP A 2 -0.63 9.79 8.10
N ILE A 3 -0.52 9.23 6.91
CA ILE A 3 -1.56 8.41 6.29
C ILE A 3 -0.96 7.02 6.06
N CYS A 4 -1.52 6.01 6.72
CA CYS A 4 -1.18 4.62 6.45
C CYS A 4 -1.94 4.16 5.20
N ILE A 5 -1.22 3.57 4.25
CA ILE A 5 -1.73 3.14 2.95
C ILE A 5 -1.40 1.66 2.80
N ASP A 6 -2.43 0.81 2.66
CA ASP A 6 -2.24 -0.58 2.22
C ASP A 6 -1.83 -0.63 0.72
N PHE A 7 -1.38 -1.78 0.23
CA PHE A 7 -0.91 -1.96 -1.14
C PHE A 7 -1.83 -2.81 -2.03
N ASP A 8 -2.10 -4.07 -1.66
CA ASP A 8 -2.74 -5.06 -2.54
C ASP A 8 -4.27 -5.00 -2.47
N GLY A 9 -4.92 -4.48 -3.51
CA GLY A 9 -6.33 -4.09 -3.49
C GLY A 9 -6.53 -2.60 -3.19
N THR A 10 -5.47 -1.93 -2.72
CA THR A 10 -5.49 -0.51 -2.35
C THR A 10 -4.76 0.38 -3.38
N CYS A 11 -3.47 0.15 -3.64
CA CYS A 11 -2.71 0.88 -4.65
C CYS A 11 -2.80 0.23 -6.03
N VAL A 12 -2.86 -1.09 -6.04
CA VAL A 12 -2.88 -1.95 -7.22
C VAL A 12 -3.97 -3.03 -7.07
N THR A 13 -4.28 -3.78 -8.12
CA THR A 13 -5.09 -5.00 -7.98
C THR A 13 -4.41 -6.01 -7.05
N HIS A 14 -5.20 -6.88 -6.41
CA HIS A 14 -4.68 -7.85 -5.46
C HIS A 14 -4.13 -9.10 -6.19
N ASP A 15 -2.92 -8.98 -6.73
CA ASP A 15 -2.28 -10.02 -7.56
C ASP A 15 -1.09 -10.70 -6.85
N TYR A 16 -1.02 -10.57 -5.51
CA TYR A 16 0.06 -11.12 -4.69
C TYR A 16 0.38 -12.60 -5.04
N PRO A 17 1.66 -12.97 -5.26
CA PRO A 17 2.88 -12.23 -4.90
C PRO A 17 3.31 -11.14 -5.89
N GLU A 18 2.79 -11.14 -7.11
CA GLU A 18 3.17 -10.19 -8.16
C GLU A 18 2.63 -8.78 -7.86
N ILE A 19 3.20 -7.77 -8.50
CA ILE A 19 2.65 -6.40 -8.46
C ILE A 19 1.44 -6.34 -9.39
N GLY A 20 0.28 -5.97 -8.85
CA GLY A 20 -0.94 -5.83 -9.62
C GLY A 20 -0.97 -4.61 -10.54
N LYS A 21 -2.07 -4.46 -11.28
CA LYS A 21 -2.31 -3.31 -12.16
C LYS A 21 -2.62 -2.07 -11.32
N ASP A 22 -2.19 -0.89 -11.76
CA ASP A 22 -2.64 0.37 -11.15
C ASP A 22 -4.17 0.52 -11.28
N ILE A 23 -4.81 0.88 -10.17
CA ILE A 23 -6.26 1.07 -10.03
C ILE A 23 -6.63 2.55 -9.80
N GLY A 24 -5.72 3.47 -10.09
CA GLY A 24 -5.94 4.92 -10.03
C GLY A 24 -5.39 5.59 -8.77
N ALA A 25 -4.52 4.91 -8.03
CA ALA A 25 -3.97 5.41 -6.77
C ALA A 25 -2.98 6.57 -6.99
N VAL A 26 -2.14 6.43 -8.01
CA VAL A 26 -1.00 7.30 -8.29
C VAL A 26 -1.33 8.80 -8.23
N PRO A 27 -2.32 9.34 -8.97
CA PRO A 27 -2.60 10.77 -8.96
C PRO A 27 -3.07 11.28 -7.59
N VAL A 28 -3.78 10.46 -6.82
CA VAL A 28 -4.29 10.86 -5.50
C VAL A 28 -3.18 10.84 -4.46
N LEU A 29 -2.35 9.80 -4.46
CA LEU A 29 -1.21 9.68 -3.55
C LEU A 29 -0.18 10.79 -3.78
N LYS A 30 0.10 11.14 -5.04
CA LYS A 30 0.93 12.31 -5.38
C LYS A 30 0.36 13.61 -4.82
N ALA A 31 -0.93 13.86 -5.05
CA ALA A 31 -1.59 15.07 -4.55
C ALA A 31 -1.55 15.18 -3.01
N LEU A 32 -1.67 14.05 -2.30
CA LEU A 32 -1.53 14.01 -0.83
C LEU A 32 -0.11 14.41 -0.40
N VAL A 33 0.92 13.87 -1.06
CA VAL A 33 2.32 14.23 -0.80
C VAL A 33 2.60 15.71 -1.10
N GLU A 34 2.11 16.22 -2.24
CA GLU A 34 2.24 17.63 -2.63
C GLU A 34 1.58 18.58 -1.61
N LYS A 35 0.49 18.16 -0.97
CA LYS A 35 -0.18 18.89 0.13
C LYS A 35 0.54 18.78 1.47
N GLY A 36 1.72 18.14 1.51
CA GLY A 36 2.54 17.98 2.70
C GLY A 36 2.08 16.85 3.63
N HIS A 37 1.29 15.90 3.13
CA HIS A 37 1.01 14.67 3.87
C HIS A 37 2.13 13.66 3.71
N ARG A 38 2.25 12.78 4.71
CA ARG A 38 3.32 11.79 4.84
C ARG A 38 2.71 10.41 4.69
N LEU A 39 3.10 9.68 3.66
CA LEU A 39 2.55 8.35 3.39
C LEU A 39 3.38 7.27 4.08
N ILE A 40 2.72 6.36 4.78
CA ILE A 40 3.35 5.19 5.41
C ILE A 40 2.80 3.97 4.69
N LEU A 41 3.64 3.26 3.94
CA LEU A 41 3.25 1.97 3.36
C LEU A 41 3.00 0.99 4.51
N PHE A 42 1.79 0.48 4.63
CA PHE A 42 1.35 -0.42 5.69
C PHE A 42 0.64 -1.63 5.09
N THR A 43 1.43 -2.62 4.67
CA THR A 43 1.02 -3.76 3.84
C THR A 43 1.37 -5.08 4.54
N MET A 44 0.71 -6.18 4.16
CA MET A 44 1.11 -7.52 4.61
C MET A 44 2.30 -8.10 3.83
N ARG A 45 2.78 -7.42 2.78
CA ARG A 45 4.01 -7.82 2.07
C ARG A 45 5.21 -7.79 3.01
N SER A 46 6.00 -8.86 2.97
CA SER A 46 7.19 -9.05 3.79
C SER A 46 8.22 -9.85 3.02
N ASP A 47 9.40 -9.27 2.84
CA ASP A 47 10.52 -9.97 2.21
C ASP A 47 10.89 -11.19 3.03
N ARG A 48 11.06 -12.32 2.36
CA ARG A 48 11.28 -13.60 3.04
C ARG A 48 12.07 -14.58 2.21
N LYS A 49 12.76 -15.48 2.91
CA LYS A 49 13.45 -16.62 2.32
C LYS A 49 12.53 -17.83 2.35
N LYS A 50 12.29 -18.45 1.19
CA LYS A 50 11.54 -19.71 1.08
C LYS A 50 12.46 -20.82 0.63
N LYS A 51 12.25 -22.01 1.18
CA LYS A 51 12.81 -23.24 0.61
C LYS A 51 11.94 -23.68 -0.57
N LYS A 52 12.56 -23.92 -1.72
CA LYS A 52 11.91 -24.48 -2.90
C LYS A 52 12.69 -25.71 -3.35
N LYS A 53 11.98 -26.74 -3.81
CA LYS A 53 12.64 -27.86 -4.48
C LYS A 53 12.78 -27.55 -5.96
N VAL A 54 14.02 -27.54 -6.45
CA VAL A 54 14.34 -27.41 -7.88
C VAL A 54 15.14 -28.64 -8.25
N ASN A 55 14.63 -29.45 -9.19
CA ASN A 55 15.24 -30.71 -9.61
C ASN A 55 15.54 -31.71 -8.47
N GLY A 56 14.71 -31.69 -7.41
CA GLY A 56 14.88 -32.57 -6.24
C GLY A 56 15.80 -32.02 -5.15
N GLU A 57 16.53 -30.94 -5.40
CA GLU A 57 17.40 -30.27 -4.43
C GLU A 57 16.67 -29.11 -3.73
N GLU A 58 16.92 -28.94 -2.42
CA GLU A 58 16.42 -27.78 -1.69
C GLU A 58 17.28 -26.54 -1.99
N VAL A 59 16.68 -25.54 -2.60
CA VAL A 59 17.28 -24.22 -2.79
C VAL A 59 16.54 -23.18 -1.96
N ILE A 60 17.28 -22.20 -1.44
CA ILE A 60 16.70 -21.02 -0.79
C ILE A 60 16.47 -19.97 -1.86
N VAL A 61 15.22 -19.53 -2.00
CA VAL A 61 14.81 -18.44 -2.88
C VAL A 61 14.43 -17.24 -2.01
N GLU A 62 14.91 -16.07 -2.38
CA GLU A 62 14.53 -14.80 -1.77
C GLU A 62 13.30 -14.24 -2.50
N GLU A 63 12.22 -14.01 -1.76
CA GLU A 63 11.04 -13.27 -2.22
C GLU A 63 11.16 -11.84 -1.71
N ASN A 64 11.32 -10.88 -2.62
CA ASN A 64 11.54 -9.45 -2.32
C ASN A 64 10.24 -8.64 -2.48
N VAL A 65 9.11 -9.23 -2.09
CA VAL A 65 7.76 -8.71 -2.37
C VAL A 65 7.47 -7.35 -1.72
N LEU A 66 8.06 -7.04 -0.56
CA LEU A 66 7.95 -5.72 0.08
C LEU A 66 8.87 -4.73 -0.63
N THR A 67 10.08 -5.15 -0.97
CA THR A 67 11.02 -4.33 -1.74
C THR A 67 10.42 -3.93 -3.09
N GLU A 68 9.76 -4.84 -3.80
CA GLU A 68 9.07 -4.56 -5.07
C GLU A 68 7.90 -3.58 -4.90
N ALA A 69 7.13 -3.71 -3.81
CA ALA A 69 6.07 -2.74 -3.51
C ALA A 69 6.64 -1.34 -3.22
N VAL A 70 7.77 -1.25 -2.50
CA VAL A 70 8.47 0.02 -2.26
C VAL A 70 8.98 0.62 -3.58
N GLN A 71 9.55 -0.21 -4.46
CA GLN A 71 10.01 0.22 -5.79
C GLN A 71 8.87 0.80 -6.63
N TRP A 72 7.68 0.20 -6.56
CA TRP A 72 6.50 0.73 -7.26
C TRP A 72 6.17 2.18 -6.85
N PHE A 73 6.33 2.55 -5.57
CA PHE A 73 6.15 3.94 -5.13
C PHE A 73 7.25 4.85 -5.69
N GLU A 74 8.50 4.40 -5.68
CA GLU A 74 9.64 5.17 -6.21
C GLU A 74 9.50 5.42 -7.72
N ASP A 75 9.19 4.37 -8.50
CA ASP A 75 9.01 4.44 -9.95
C ASP A 75 7.86 5.37 -10.34
N ASN A 76 6.82 5.42 -9.50
CA ASN A 76 5.72 6.34 -9.66
C ASN A 76 6.01 7.74 -9.12
N GLY A 77 7.17 8.00 -8.49
CA GLY A 77 7.51 9.31 -7.93
C GLY A 77 6.67 9.69 -6.72
N ILE A 78 6.31 8.73 -5.88
CA ILE A 78 5.53 8.91 -4.65
C ILE A 78 6.45 8.69 -3.45
N ALA A 79 6.77 9.77 -2.74
CA ALA A 79 7.66 9.69 -1.58
C ALA A 79 6.97 9.01 -0.39
N LEU A 80 7.56 7.91 0.09
CA LEU A 80 7.17 7.28 1.35
C LEU A 80 7.90 7.93 2.53
N TYR A 81 7.14 8.23 3.58
CA TYR A 81 7.67 8.66 4.88
C TYR A 81 8.13 7.48 5.73
N GLY A 82 7.43 6.34 5.63
CA GLY A 82 7.77 5.13 6.38
C GLY A 82 7.26 3.87 5.69
N ILE A 83 7.84 2.73 6.08
CA ILE A 83 7.48 1.40 5.60
C ILE A 83 7.18 0.56 6.84
N GLN A 84 5.98 -0.01 6.92
CA GLN A 84 5.42 -0.80 8.04
C GLN A 84 5.36 -0.09 9.40
N LYS A 85 5.87 1.14 9.49
CA LYS A 85 6.13 1.82 10.75
C LYS A 85 6.21 3.32 10.53
N ASN A 86 5.65 4.08 11.47
CA ASN A 86 5.92 5.51 11.55
C ASN A 86 7.36 5.71 12.08
N PRO A 87 8.24 6.46 11.37
CA PRO A 87 9.63 6.67 11.77
C PRO A 87 9.82 7.21 13.20
N THR A 88 8.84 7.95 13.71
CA THR A 88 8.92 8.56 15.05
C THR A 88 8.35 7.68 16.16
N GLN A 89 7.59 6.62 15.86
CA GLN A 89 6.83 5.88 16.89
C GLN A 89 7.70 5.25 17.97
N ARG A 90 8.94 4.88 17.62
CA ARG A 90 9.91 4.31 18.57
C ARG A 90 10.25 5.23 19.74
N PHE A 91 10.02 6.54 19.60
CA PHE A 91 10.36 7.52 20.64
C PHE A 91 9.24 7.73 21.66
N TRP A 92 8.04 7.22 21.39
CA TRP A 92 6.86 7.47 22.25
C TRP A 92 5.99 6.23 22.49
N THR A 93 6.22 5.12 21.79
CA THR A 93 5.53 3.85 22.06
C THR A 93 6.34 2.63 21.61
N SER A 94 6.06 1.48 22.23
CA SER A 94 6.52 0.16 21.78
C SER A 94 5.47 -0.57 20.93
N SER A 95 4.33 0.07 20.62
CA SER A 95 3.23 -0.53 19.86
C SER A 95 3.70 -1.08 18.51
N PRO A 96 3.26 -2.29 18.12
CA PRO A 96 3.57 -2.86 16.81
C PRO A 96 2.75 -2.24 15.67
N LYS A 97 1.63 -1.58 15.96
CA LYS A 97 0.78 -0.95 14.94
C LYS A 97 1.46 0.29 14.37
N ALA A 98 1.53 0.41 13.04
CA ALA A 98 1.94 1.65 12.39
C ALA A 98 0.95 2.78 12.74
N TYR A 99 1.47 3.90 13.22
CA TYR A 99 0.64 5.04 13.60
C TYR A 99 0.46 6.05 12.46
N GLY A 100 -0.80 6.35 12.15
CA GLY A 100 -1.23 7.45 11.28
C GLY A 100 -2.55 8.04 11.75
N GLN A 101 -2.89 9.24 11.31
CA GLN A 101 -4.20 9.86 11.57
C GLN A 101 -5.30 9.33 10.61
N MET A 102 -4.90 8.69 9.51
CA MET A 102 -5.79 8.11 8.52
C MET A 102 -5.23 6.78 8.02
N TYR A 103 -6.12 5.86 7.67
CA TYR A 103 -5.82 4.56 7.08
C TYR A 103 -6.65 4.44 5.81
N ILE A 104 -6.02 4.14 4.68
CA ILE A 104 -6.67 3.80 3.41
C ILE A 104 -6.29 2.36 3.10
N ASP A 105 -7.29 1.49 3.07
CA ASP A 105 -7.14 0.04 3.08
C ASP A 105 -8.42 -0.56 2.47
N ASP A 106 -8.29 -1.45 1.50
CA ASP A 106 -9.42 -2.09 0.81
C ASP A 106 -10.26 -2.96 1.76
N ALA A 107 -9.66 -3.51 2.81
CA ALA A 107 -10.34 -4.24 3.88
C ALA A 107 -10.92 -3.31 4.96
N GLY A 108 -10.66 -2.00 4.90
CA GLY A 108 -11.18 -1.01 5.84
C GLY A 108 -12.68 -0.80 5.69
N LEU A 109 -13.45 -1.02 6.76
CA LEU A 109 -14.89 -0.74 6.76
C LEU A 109 -15.17 0.74 6.43
N GLY A 110 -15.88 0.98 5.33
CA GLY A 110 -16.20 2.31 4.82
C GLY A 110 -15.19 2.86 3.81
N CYS A 111 -14.13 2.11 3.48
CA CYS A 111 -13.34 2.37 2.29
C CYS A 111 -14.22 2.12 1.05
N PRO A 112 -14.38 3.09 0.13
CA PRO A 112 -15.18 2.88 -1.06
C PRO A 112 -14.46 1.92 -2.00
N LEU A 113 -15.15 0.88 -2.43
CA LEU A 113 -14.62 -0.14 -3.34
C LEU A 113 -15.35 -0.08 -4.68
N LEU A 114 -14.62 -0.40 -5.74
CA LEU A 114 -15.12 -0.69 -7.08
C LEU A 114 -14.91 -2.19 -7.36
N TYR A 115 -15.83 -2.79 -8.09
CA TYR A 115 -15.66 -4.13 -8.64
C TYR A 115 -15.78 -4.06 -10.15
N ASN A 116 -14.75 -4.55 -10.84
CA ASN A 116 -14.72 -4.69 -12.29
C ASN A 116 -13.98 -5.98 -12.64
N GLU A 117 -14.72 -6.97 -13.11
CA GLU A 117 -14.22 -8.31 -13.44
C GLU A 117 -13.19 -8.32 -14.58
N ASP A 118 -13.18 -7.30 -15.45
CA ASP A 118 -12.16 -7.16 -16.51
C ASP A 118 -10.79 -6.74 -15.93
N ILE A 119 -10.78 -6.15 -14.74
CA ILE A 119 -9.59 -5.60 -14.10
C ILE A 119 -9.04 -6.56 -13.05
N SER A 120 -9.90 -7.02 -12.13
CA SER A 120 -9.56 -7.91 -11.01
C SER A 120 -10.74 -8.81 -10.63
N ASP A 121 -10.43 -10.00 -10.12
CA ASP A 121 -11.39 -10.94 -9.54
C ASP A 121 -11.89 -10.51 -8.15
N ARG A 122 -11.30 -9.46 -7.56
CA ARG A 122 -11.64 -8.93 -6.24
C ARG A 122 -12.03 -7.44 -6.32
N PRO A 123 -12.91 -6.96 -5.42
CA PRO A 123 -13.10 -5.53 -5.24
C PRO A 123 -11.78 -4.85 -4.84
N TYR A 124 -11.60 -3.62 -5.28
CA TYR A 124 -10.43 -2.80 -4.98
C TYR A 124 -10.84 -1.35 -4.74
N VAL A 125 -9.95 -0.53 -4.19
CA VAL A 125 -10.28 0.86 -3.81
C VAL A 125 -10.76 1.69 -5.01
N ASP A 126 -11.93 2.32 -4.86
CA ASP A 126 -12.43 3.34 -5.79
C ASP A 126 -11.74 4.68 -5.51
N TRP A 127 -10.60 4.91 -6.15
CA TRP A 127 -9.84 6.14 -5.97
C TRP A 127 -10.56 7.42 -6.41
N ASN A 128 -11.54 7.32 -7.33
CA ASN A 128 -12.37 8.48 -7.66
C ASN A 128 -13.25 8.87 -6.47
N ARG A 129 -13.84 7.89 -5.77
CA ARG A 129 -14.62 8.14 -4.56
C ARG A 129 -13.74 8.55 -3.39
N VAL A 130 -12.58 7.93 -3.19
CA VAL A 130 -11.59 8.35 -2.17
C VAL A 130 -11.19 9.81 -2.39
N GLN A 131 -10.85 10.20 -3.63
CA GLN A 131 -10.47 11.58 -3.93
C GLN A 131 -11.59 12.57 -3.60
N ARG A 132 -12.86 12.24 -3.92
CA ARG A 132 -14.02 13.05 -3.53
C ARG A 132 -14.13 13.18 -2.01
N MET A 133 -14.01 12.07 -1.27
CA MET A 133 -14.07 12.07 0.19
C MET A 133 -12.95 12.90 0.82
N LEU A 134 -11.74 12.86 0.25
CA LEU A 134 -10.61 13.67 0.70
C LEU A 134 -10.86 15.18 0.49
N LYS A 135 -11.42 15.56 -0.67
CA LYS A 135 -11.80 16.96 -0.97
C LYS A 135 -12.93 17.47 -0.08
N GLU A 136 -13.98 16.67 0.11
CA GLU A 136 -15.11 17.01 0.99
C GLU A 136 -14.67 17.22 2.45
N ARG A 137 -13.60 16.55 2.88
CA ARG A 137 -13.00 16.70 4.21
C ARG A 137 -11.92 17.80 4.28
N GLY A 138 -11.64 18.51 3.18
CA GLY A 138 -10.61 19.55 3.11
C GLY A 138 -9.18 19.03 3.28
N ILE A 139 -8.94 17.75 2.97
CA ILE A 139 -7.62 17.10 3.05
C ILE A 139 -6.85 17.30 1.74
N LEU A 140 -7.54 17.20 0.60
CA LEU A 140 -7.05 17.61 -0.72
C LEU A 140 -7.71 18.93 -1.14
#